data_AF-A0A1I4P3L2-F1
#
_entry.id   AF-A0A1I4P3L2-F1
#
_cell.length_a   1.000
_cell.length_b   1.000
_cell.length_c   1.000
_cell.angle_alpha   90.00
_cell.angle_beta   90.00
_cell.angle_gamma   90.00
#
_symmetry.space_group_name_H-M   'P 1'
#
loop_
_entity.id
_entity.type
_entity.pdbx_description
1 polymer ?
#
loop_
_entity_poly.entity_id
_entity_poly.type
_entity_poly.pdbx_seq_one_letter_code
_entity_poly.pdbx_strand_id
1 'polypeptide(L)'
;MTDYTELKRLAEAALNDSLDCIYQAEQVLGSFSAAANPGAVLALIGENQRLNAENKQLILLECHGGTAEAAINLLAERDQLKADNEALRKNAARYEWLRQARSGYIEVVEWIGPHATGMTGEDLDAPLDAATGKGEQS
;
A
#
# COMPACT_ATOMS: atom_id res chain seq x y z
N MET A 1 5.63 33.58 10.16
CA MET A 1 5.89 32.54 11.16
C MET A 1 6.45 33.25 12.38
N THR A 2 5.71 33.30 13.46
CA THR A 2 6.14 34.01 14.67
C THR A 2 7.17 33.14 15.38
N ASP A 3 8.32 33.70 15.72
CA ASP A 3 9.38 32.98 16.44
C ASP A 3 9.06 32.98 17.94
N TYR A 4 8.75 31.80 18.48
CA TYR A 4 8.45 31.60 19.91
C TYR A 4 9.64 31.04 20.70
N THR A 5 10.86 31.09 20.14
CA THR A 5 12.07 30.52 20.76
C THR A 5 12.36 31.14 22.13
N GLU A 6 12.20 32.46 22.28
CA GLU A 6 12.43 33.14 23.57
C GLU A 6 11.31 32.82 24.58
N LEU A 7 10.06 32.73 24.14
CA LEU A 7 8.95 32.30 25.00
C LEU A 7 9.16 30.86 25.50
N LYS A 8 9.66 29.98 24.63
CA LYS A 8 10.04 28.60 24.99
C LYS A 8 11.18 28.59 26.01
N ARG A 9 12.25 29.34 25.76
CA ARG A 9 13.40 29.44 26.69
C ARG A 9 12.99 29.94 28.07
N LEU A 10 12.11 30.94 28.13
CA LEU A 10 11.57 31.48 29.38
C LEU A 10 10.65 30.48 30.10
N ALA A 11 9.80 29.76 29.36
CA ALA A 11 8.94 28.70 29.92
C ALA A 11 9.78 27.57 30.52
N GLU A 12 10.82 27.12 29.82
CA GLU A 12 11.74 26.08 30.30
C GLU A 12 12.53 26.55 31.54
N ALA A 13 12.95 27.82 31.58
CA ALA A 13 13.59 28.40 32.75
C ALA A 13 12.65 28.50 33.96
N ALA A 14 11.36 28.79 33.73
CA ALA A 14 10.33 28.83 34.78
C ALA A 14 9.95 27.44 35.33
N LEU A 15 10.15 26.38 34.54
CA LEU A 15 9.93 24.99 34.94
C LEU A 15 11.12 24.38 35.70
N ASN A 16 12.27 25.05 35.74
CA ASN A 16 13.46 24.54 36.41
C ASN A 16 13.33 24.67 37.94
N ASP A 17 13.27 23.53 38.63
CA ASP A 17 13.08 23.40 40.09
C ASP A 17 14.25 23.97 40.92
N SER A 18 15.38 24.31 40.26
CA SER A 18 16.60 24.86 40.88
C SER A 18 16.57 26.38 41.10
N LEU A 19 15.39 27.01 41.15
CA LEU A 19 15.23 28.43 41.48
C LEU A 19 15.37 28.63 43.01
N ASP A 20 16.54 28.28 43.55
CA ASP A 20 16.86 28.26 44.99
C ASP A 20 16.89 29.66 45.65
N CYS A 21 16.76 30.74 44.87
CA CYS A 21 16.72 32.12 45.37
C CYS A 21 15.42 32.82 44.94
N ILE A 22 14.63 33.28 45.92
CA ILE A 22 13.33 33.96 45.74
C ILE A 22 13.42 35.09 44.69
N TYR A 23 14.51 35.86 44.67
CA TYR A 23 14.72 36.95 43.71
C TYR A 23 14.91 36.47 42.25
N GLN A 24 15.52 35.31 42.04
CA GLN A 24 15.69 34.74 40.70
C GLN A 24 14.38 34.12 40.19
N ALA A 25 13.61 33.50 41.09
CA ALA A 25 12.29 32.96 40.78
C ALA A 25 11.33 34.06 40.31
N GLU A 26 11.25 35.19 41.02
CA GLU A 26 10.40 36.32 40.65
C GLU A 26 10.79 36.93 39.29
N GLN A 27 12.08 37.07 39.01
CA GLN A 27 12.56 37.62 37.74
C GLN A 27 12.21 36.73 36.55
N VAL A 28 12.40 35.42 36.69
CA VAL A 28 12.09 34.42 35.65
C VAL A 28 10.59 34.35 35.38
N LEU A 29 9.77 34.26 36.43
CA LEU A 29 8.31 34.21 36.33
C LEU A 29 7.73 35.52 35.78
N GLY A 30 8.30 36.67 36.16
CA GLY A 30 7.90 37.97 35.62
C GLY A 30 8.22 38.11 34.13
N SER A 31 9.40 37.66 33.71
CA SER A 31 9.81 37.66 32.30
C SER A 31 8.93 36.72 31.46
N PHE A 32 8.64 35.53 31.97
CA PHE A 32 7.72 34.60 31.31
C PHE A 32 6.31 35.19 31.22
N SER A 33 5.78 35.79 32.30
CA SER A 33 4.43 36.37 32.31
C SER A 33 4.27 37.55 31.34
N ALA A 34 5.32 38.36 31.18
CA ALA A 34 5.35 39.43 30.18
C ALA A 34 5.37 38.88 28.74
N ALA A 35 6.13 37.81 28.50
CA ALA A 35 6.21 37.15 27.19
C ALA A 35 4.94 36.36 26.86
N ALA A 36 4.35 35.67 27.84
CA ALA A 36 3.11 34.89 27.75
C ALA A 36 1.85 35.76 27.92
N ASN A 37 1.89 36.98 27.38
CA ASN A 37 0.72 37.87 27.41
C ASN A 37 -0.45 37.28 26.61
N PRO A 38 -1.70 37.74 26.85
CA PRO A 38 -2.88 37.21 26.16
C PRO A 38 -2.77 37.22 24.63
N GLY A 39 -2.08 38.20 24.04
CA GLY A 39 -1.85 38.27 22.60
C GLY A 39 -0.97 37.13 22.08
N ALA A 40 0.12 36.81 22.78
CA ALA A 40 0.99 35.69 22.43
C ALA A 40 0.26 34.33 22.56
N VAL A 41 -0.55 34.16 23.61
CA VAL A 41 -1.36 32.95 23.81
C VAL A 41 -2.40 32.79 22.71
N LEU A 42 -3.13 33.85 22.36
CA LEU A 42 -4.10 33.82 21.26
C LEU A 42 -3.44 33.55 19.90
N ALA A 43 -2.24 34.09 19.66
CA ALA A 43 -1.48 33.83 18.45
C ALA A 43 -1.06 32.35 18.34
N LEU A 44 -0.60 31.74 19.44
CA LEU A 44 -0.28 30.31 19.50
C LEU A 44 -1.51 29.42 19.27
N ILE A 45 -2.66 29.80 19.85
CA ILE A 45 -3.93 29.08 19.65
C ILE A 45 -4.38 29.17 18.19
N GLY A 46 -4.34 30.36 17.61
CA GLY A 46 -4.71 30.57 16.21
C GLY A 46 -3.82 29.76 15.25
N GLU A 47 -2.51 29.75 15.51
CA GLU A 47 -1.57 28.95 14.72
C GLU A 47 -1.82 27.43 14.87
N ASN A 48 -2.12 26.95 16.09
CA ASN A 48 -2.50 25.55 16.31
C ASN A 48 -3.77 25.17 15.54
N GLN A 49 -4.78 26.05 15.56
CA GLN A 49 -6.03 25.83 14.81
C GLN A 49 -5.77 25.78 13.30
N ARG A 50 -4.91 26.67 12.79
CA ARG A 50 -4.50 26.70 11.38
C ARG A 50 -3.76 25.41 10.99
N LEU A 51 -2.75 25.00 11.76
CA LEU A 51 -2.00 23.76 11.53
C LEU A 51 -2.90 22.52 11.62
N ASN A 52 -3.85 22.50 12.54
CA ASN A 52 -4.82 21.40 12.65
C ASN A 52 -5.75 21.35 11.42
N ALA A 53 -6.17 22.49 10.88
CA ALA A 53 -6.96 22.53 9.65
C ALA A 53 -6.15 22.04 8.44
N GLU A 54 -4.88 22.45 8.33
CA GLU A 54 -3.96 22.01 7.27
C GLU A 54 -3.69 20.50 7.35
N ASN A 55 -3.42 19.95 8.53
CA ASN A 55 -3.24 18.52 8.74
C ASN A 55 -4.48 17.71 8.33
N LYS A 56 -5.68 18.20 8.66
CA LYS A 56 -6.93 17.54 8.23
C LYS A 56 -7.08 17.54 6.71
N GLN A 57 -6.70 18.62 6.05
CA GLN A 57 -6.69 18.70 4.59
C GLN A 57 -5.68 17.75 3.96
N LEU A 58 -4.47 17.64 4.52
CA LEU A 58 -3.45 16.70 4.06
C LEU A 58 -3.88 15.25 4.23
N ILE A 59 -4.47 14.87 5.36
CA ILE A 59 -5.03 13.53 5.58
C ILE A 59 -6.11 13.23 4.54
N LEU A 60 -7.02 14.18 4.30
CA LEU A 60 -8.03 14.02 3.25
C LEU A 60 -7.38 13.86 1.88
N LEU A 61 -6.36 14.65 1.55
CA LEU A 61 -5.65 14.55 0.28
C LEU A 61 -4.85 13.24 0.16
N GLU A 62 -4.33 12.67 1.24
CA GLU A 62 -3.63 11.39 1.24
C GLU A 62 -4.62 10.22 1.08
N CYS A 63 -5.77 10.30 1.75
CA CYS A 63 -6.85 9.32 1.60
C CYS A 63 -7.55 9.39 0.24
N HIS A 64 -7.69 10.57 -0.36
CA HIS A 64 -8.36 10.76 -1.65
C HIS A 64 -7.39 10.91 -2.83
N GLY A 65 -6.11 11.12 -2.57
CA GLY A 65 -5.08 11.37 -3.57
C GLY A 65 -4.55 10.07 -4.13
N GLY A 66 -5.38 9.40 -4.93
CA GLY A 66 -5.02 8.29 -5.82
C GLY A 66 -4.57 6.98 -5.14
N THR A 67 -3.95 7.03 -3.97
CA THR A 67 -3.33 5.87 -3.32
C THR A 67 -4.39 4.89 -2.80
N ALA A 68 -5.46 5.40 -2.18
CA ALA A 68 -6.55 4.55 -1.70
C ALA A 68 -7.39 3.98 -2.87
N GLU A 69 -7.69 4.79 -3.88
CA GLU A 69 -8.44 4.36 -5.06
C GLU A 69 -7.63 3.36 -5.91
N ALA A 70 -6.33 3.61 -6.09
CA ALA A 70 -5.42 2.65 -6.72
C ALA A 70 -5.34 1.34 -5.92
N ALA A 71 -5.28 1.41 -4.59
CA ALA A 71 -5.29 0.21 -3.75
C ALA A 71 -6.59 -0.59 -3.90
N ILE A 72 -7.75 0.07 -3.97
CA ILE A 72 -9.05 -0.57 -4.21
C ILE A 72 -9.07 -1.25 -5.58
N ASN A 73 -8.62 -0.55 -6.63
CA ASN A 73 -8.57 -1.10 -7.98
C ASN A 73 -7.64 -2.31 -8.07
N LEU A 74 -6.45 -2.24 -7.46
CA LEU A 74 -5.51 -3.36 -7.40
C LEU A 74 -6.08 -4.55 -6.62
N LEU A 75 -6.84 -4.30 -5.55
CA LEU A 75 -7.49 -5.37 -4.79
C LEU A 75 -8.55 -6.09 -5.64
N ALA A 76 -9.35 -5.32 -6.40
CA ALA A 76 -10.36 -5.85 -7.30
C ALA A 76 -9.73 -6.65 -8.46
N GLU A 77 -8.68 -6.13 -9.09
CA GLU A 77 -7.93 -6.84 -10.14
C GLU A 77 -7.31 -8.13 -9.61
N ARG A 78 -6.72 -8.10 -8.41
CA ARG A 78 -6.17 -9.29 -7.75
C ARG A 78 -7.25 -10.35 -7.50
N ASP A 79 -8.46 -9.96 -7.10
CA ASP A 79 -9.57 -10.89 -6.90
C ASP A 79 -10.08 -11.49 -8.22
N GLN A 80 -10.19 -10.68 -9.27
CA GLN A 80 -10.52 -11.15 -10.61
C GLN A 80 -9.47 -12.16 -11.12
N LEU A 81 -8.18 -11.83 -11.02
CA LEU A 81 -7.09 -12.71 -11.43
C LEU A 81 -7.05 -14.02 -10.64
N LYS A 82 -7.44 -14.01 -9.36
CA LYS A 82 -7.58 -15.24 -8.57
C LYS A 82 -8.72 -16.11 -9.08
N ALA A 83 -9.87 -15.52 -9.41
CA ALA A 83 -11.00 -16.24 -9.97
C ALA A 83 -10.65 -16.85 -11.34
N ASP A 84 -9.98 -16.09 -12.20
CA ASP A 84 -9.54 -16.55 -13.53
C ASP A 84 -8.49 -17.66 -13.42
N ASN A 85 -7.50 -17.52 -12.53
CA ASN A 85 -6.53 -18.59 -12.28
C ASN A 85 -7.18 -19.87 -11.76
N GLU A 86 -8.19 -19.76 -10.89
CA GLU A 86 -8.91 -20.93 -10.38
C GLU A 86 -9.71 -21.61 -11.50
N ALA A 87 -10.36 -20.83 -12.38
CA ALA A 87 -11.05 -21.34 -13.55
C ALA A 87 -10.08 -22.03 -14.53
N LEU A 88 -8.92 -21.43 -14.79
CA LEU A 88 -7.88 -22.00 -15.63
C LEU A 88 -7.31 -23.29 -15.03
N ARG A 89 -7.04 -23.34 -13.71
CA ARG A 89 -6.60 -24.57 -13.04
C ARG A 89 -7.61 -25.69 -13.16
N LYS A 90 -8.90 -25.40 -12.94
CA LYS A 90 -9.97 -26.40 -13.12
C LYS A 90 -10.03 -26.89 -14.56
N ASN A 91 -9.92 -25.99 -15.53
CA ASN A 91 -9.90 -26.35 -16.94
C ASN A 91 -8.67 -27.20 -17.30
N ALA A 92 -7.47 -26.83 -16.85
CA ALA A 92 -6.26 -27.61 -17.08
C ALA A 92 -6.36 -29.01 -16.44
N ALA A 93 -6.81 -29.09 -15.18
CA ALA A 93 -6.98 -30.35 -14.47
C ALA A 93 -7.94 -31.32 -15.17
N ARG A 94 -8.94 -30.83 -15.91
CA ARG A 94 -9.84 -31.67 -16.73
C ARG A 94 -9.11 -32.44 -17.84
N TYR A 95 -7.94 -31.96 -18.27
CA TYR A 95 -7.16 -32.56 -19.35
C TYR A 95 -5.90 -33.26 -18.85
N GLU A 96 -5.62 -33.24 -17.54
CA GLU A 96 -4.45 -33.89 -16.92
C GLU A 96 -4.38 -35.40 -17.24
N TRP A 97 -5.54 -36.05 -17.40
CA TRP A 97 -5.61 -37.47 -17.75
C TRP A 97 -4.97 -37.79 -19.11
N LEU A 98 -4.90 -36.83 -20.04
CA LEU A 98 -4.25 -36.99 -21.34
C LEU A 98 -2.75 -37.28 -21.19
N ARG A 99 -2.12 -36.77 -20.12
CA ARG A 99 -0.69 -36.96 -19.85
C ARG A 99 -0.36 -38.35 -19.32
N GLN A 100 -1.36 -39.14 -18.92
CA GLN A 100 -1.14 -40.46 -18.34
C GLN A 100 -0.84 -41.50 -19.43
N ALA A 101 0.15 -42.37 -19.19
CA ALA A 101 0.59 -43.41 -20.12
C ALA A 101 -0.50 -44.43 -20.56
N ARG A 102 -1.66 -44.40 -19.89
CA ARG A 102 -2.82 -45.28 -20.14
C ARG A 102 -4.10 -44.49 -20.42
N SER A 103 -4.00 -43.26 -20.93
CA SER A 103 -5.16 -42.38 -21.19
C SER A 103 -6.21 -42.98 -22.14
N GLY A 104 -5.93 -44.11 -22.80
CA GLY A 104 -6.85 -44.80 -23.70
C GLY A 104 -6.66 -44.34 -25.14
N TYR A 105 -7.30 -45.02 -26.08
CA TYR A 105 -7.29 -44.62 -27.49
C TYR A 105 -8.15 -43.38 -27.67
N ILE A 106 -7.53 -42.25 -28.00
CA ILE A 106 -8.23 -41.03 -28.42
C ILE A 106 -8.33 -41.09 -29.95
N GLU A 107 -9.54 -41.30 -30.47
CA GLU A 107 -9.80 -41.22 -31.91
C GLU A 107 -10.17 -39.79 -32.28
N VAL A 108 -9.26 -39.12 -33.00
CA VAL A 108 -9.59 -37.88 -33.72
C VAL A 108 -10.12 -38.29 -35.09
N VAL A 109 -11.44 -38.20 -35.26
CA VAL A 109 -12.20 -38.78 -36.38
C VAL A 109 -11.74 -38.32 -37.79
N GLU A 110 -11.04 -37.19 -37.89
CA GLU A 110 -10.48 -36.66 -39.15
C GLU A 110 -8.96 -36.83 -39.30
N TRP A 111 -8.27 -37.53 -38.39
CA TRP A 111 -6.82 -37.68 -38.45
C TRP A 111 -6.39 -38.77 -39.45
N ILE A 112 -5.93 -38.35 -40.63
CA ILE A 112 -5.31 -39.23 -41.63
C ILE A 112 -3.81 -39.39 -41.30
N GLY A 113 -3.50 -40.23 -40.31
CA GLY A 113 -2.11 -40.53 -39.91
C GLY A 113 -2.01 -41.75 -38.98
N PRO A 114 -0.81 -42.30 -38.72
CA PRO A 114 -0.65 -43.54 -37.95
C PRO A 114 -1.25 -43.40 -36.53
N HIS A 115 -2.18 -44.29 -36.18
CA HIS A 115 -2.95 -44.28 -34.92
C HIS A 115 -2.17 -44.84 -33.71
N ALA A 116 -0.86 -44.99 -33.84
CA ALA A 116 -0.03 -45.75 -32.92
C ALA A 116 1.19 -44.92 -32.52
N THR A 117 0.97 -43.85 -31.76
CA THR A 117 2.06 -43.23 -31.01
C THR A 117 1.48 -42.80 -29.67
N GLY A 118 1.85 -43.51 -28.61
CA GLY A 118 1.52 -43.15 -27.24
C GLY A 118 2.28 -41.91 -26.83
N MET A 119 1.89 -40.74 -27.35
CA MET A 119 2.39 -39.44 -26.94
C MET A 119 1.79 -39.13 -25.57
N THR A 120 2.59 -39.27 -24.52
CA THR A 120 2.18 -39.06 -23.12
C THR A 120 3.29 -38.30 -22.40
N GLY A 121 2.97 -37.58 -21.33
CA GLY A 121 3.96 -36.76 -20.61
C GLY A 121 4.64 -35.72 -21.50
N GLU A 122 5.98 -35.59 -21.39
CA GLU A 122 6.78 -34.57 -22.09
C GLU A 122 6.68 -34.67 -23.63
N ASP A 123 6.53 -35.88 -24.18
CA ASP A 123 6.36 -36.09 -25.62
C ASP A 123 5.05 -35.47 -26.17
N LEU A 124 4.04 -35.34 -25.30
CA LEU A 124 2.78 -34.65 -25.62
C LEU A 124 2.85 -33.15 -25.34
N ASP A 125 3.56 -32.73 -24.28
CA ASP A 125 3.66 -31.32 -23.89
C ASP A 125 4.46 -30.49 -24.91
N ALA A 126 5.58 -31.01 -25.43
CA ALA A 126 6.41 -30.30 -26.41
C ALA A 126 5.67 -29.84 -27.69
N PRO A 127 4.87 -30.68 -28.39
CA PRO A 127 4.10 -30.23 -29.54
C PRO A 127 2.93 -29.30 -29.16
N LEU A 128 2.32 -29.46 -27.98
CA LEU A 128 1.28 -28.56 -27.49
C LEU A 128 1.85 -27.16 -27.23
N ASP A 129 2.98 -27.05 -26.54
CA ASP A 129 3.67 -25.78 -26.26
C ASP A 129 4.14 -25.11 -27.57
N ALA A 130 4.61 -25.88 -28.54
CA ALA A 130 4.99 -25.35 -29.86
C ALA A 130 3.77 -24.84 -30.66
N ALA A 131 2.58 -25.41 -30.46
CA ALA A 131 1.35 -24.98 -31.10
C ALA A 131 0.75 -23.74 -30.41
N THR A 132 0.78 -23.67 -29.08
CA THR A 132 0.25 -22.55 -28.30
C THR A 132 1.17 -21.33 -28.29
N GLY A 133 2.50 -21.53 -28.23
CA GLY A 133 3.49 -20.45 -28.22
C GLY A 133 3.55 -19.61 -29.51
N LYS A 134 2.97 -20.09 -30.62
CA LYS A 134 2.84 -19.30 -31.86
C LYS A 134 1.71 -18.26 -31.82
N GLY A 135 0.80 -18.34 -30.84
CA GLY A 135 -0.25 -17.33 -30.63
C GLY A 135 0.24 -16.05 -29.95
N GLU A 136 1.42 -16.07 -29.34
CA GLU A 136 1.98 -14.94 -28.57
C GLU A 136 2.88 -14.00 -29.42
N GLN A 137 3.11 -14.32 -30.70
CA GLN A 137 3.93 -13.51 -31.62
C GLN A 137 3.12 -12.51 -32.49
N SER A 138 1.87 -12.19 -32.14
CA SER A 138 1.05 -11.17 -32.82
C SER A 138 0.85 -9.92 -31.97
#